data_AF-A0A3A3EI84-F1
#
_entry.id   AF-A0A3A3EI84-F1
#
_cell.length_a   1.000
_cell.length_b   1.000
_cell.length_c   1.000
_cell.angle_alpha   90.00
_cell.angle_beta   90.00
_cell.angle_gamma   90.00
#
_symmetry.space_group_name_H-M   'P 1'
#
loop_
_entity.id
_entity.type
_entity.pdbx_description
1 polymer ?
#
loop_
_entity_poly.entity_id
_entity_poly.type
_entity_poly.pdbx_seq_one_letter_code
_entity_poly.pdbx_strand_id
1 'polypeptide(L)'
;MKHLTTIHIARFIISFSWLYHGLMPKLIHIAPLEKQMTASFGFNTEISMLITRAAGIGEIIFAVLFFIFYRSILINIFNIAALVGLMLFVAVLQPALLIEAFNPVTTNFAMIAFSLVLIKELKTKPRNNA
;
A
#
# COMPACT_ATOMS: atom_id res chain seq x y z
N MET A 1 20.59 5.08 -20.62
CA MET A 1 19.70 5.01 -19.43
C MET A 1 18.96 6.34 -19.16
N LYS A 2 18.45 7.03 -20.19
CA LYS A 2 17.76 8.34 -20.03
C LYS A 2 16.28 8.25 -19.62
N HIS A 3 15.74 7.05 -19.37
CA HIS A 3 14.28 6.82 -19.28
C HIS A 3 13.77 6.38 -17.90
N LEU A 4 14.64 6.04 -16.95
CA LEU A 4 14.22 5.67 -15.59
C LEU A 4 14.55 6.81 -14.62
N THR A 5 13.60 7.72 -14.46
CA THR A 5 13.73 8.81 -13.48
C THR A 5 13.32 8.32 -12.10
N THR A 6 13.82 8.98 -11.04
CA THR A 6 13.42 8.74 -9.64
C THR A 6 11.89 8.73 -9.47
N ILE A 7 11.19 9.58 -10.21
CA ILE A 7 9.73 9.66 -10.24
C ILE A 7 9.11 8.33 -10.73
N HIS A 8 9.63 7.78 -11.84
CA HIS A 8 9.10 6.52 -12.38
C HIS A 8 9.41 5.34 -11.46
N ILE A 9 10.61 5.30 -10.86
CA ILE A 9 10.97 4.28 -9.87
C ILE A 9 9.98 4.29 -8.70
N ALA A 10 9.77 5.45 -8.09
CA ALA A 10 8.86 5.60 -6.96
C ALA A 10 7.40 5.26 -7.33
N ARG A 11 6.93 5.75 -8.50
CA ARG A 11 5.59 5.45 -9.03
C ARG A 11 5.39 3.93 -9.18
N PHE A 12 6.33 3.25 -9.84
CA PHE A 12 6.20 1.83 -10.11
C PHE A 12 6.26 1.00 -8.82
N ILE A 13 7.20 1.29 -7.91
CA ILE A 13 7.32 0.53 -6.67
C ILE A 13 6.05 0.65 -5.83
N ILE A 14 5.55 1.87 -5.58
CA ILE A 14 4.34 2.04 -4.76
C ILE A 14 3.13 1.35 -5.41
N SER A 15 2.93 1.56 -6.72
CA SER A 15 1.77 0.98 -7.42
C SER A 15 1.85 -0.55 -7.47
N PHE A 16 3.05 -1.10 -7.72
CA PHE A 16 3.26 -2.54 -7.74
C PHE A 16 3.05 -3.17 -6.37
N SER A 17 3.54 -2.56 -5.29
CA SER A 17 3.35 -3.06 -3.93
C SER A 17 1.88 -3.17 -3.57
N TRP A 18 1.06 -2.13 -3.80
CA TRP A 18 -0.38 -2.21 -3.56
C TRP A 18 -1.07 -3.24 -4.46
N LEU A 19 -0.70 -3.30 -5.73
CA LEU A 19 -1.25 -4.29 -6.67
C LEU A 19 -0.95 -5.72 -6.18
N TYR A 20 0.28 -5.98 -5.77
CA TYR A 20 0.71 -7.30 -5.32
C TYR A 20 0.05 -7.69 -3.99
N HIS A 21 0.01 -6.78 -3.01
CA HIS A 21 -0.68 -7.01 -1.73
C HIS A 21 -2.18 -7.23 -1.90
N GLY A 22 -2.82 -6.55 -2.86
CA GLY A 22 -4.23 -6.75 -3.13
C GLY A 22 -4.52 -8.05 -3.88
N LEU A 23 -3.66 -8.39 -4.83
CA LEU A 23 -3.90 -9.53 -5.73
C LEU A 23 -3.49 -10.86 -5.10
N MET A 24 -2.25 -10.97 -4.62
CA MET A 24 -1.69 -12.27 -4.23
C MET A 24 -2.27 -12.77 -2.91
N PRO A 25 -2.07 -12.10 -1.76
CA PRO A 25 -2.50 -12.65 -0.48
C PRO A 25 -4.00 -12.49 -0.21
N LYS A 26 -4.75 -11.75 -1.03
CA LYS A 26 -6.18 -11.47 -0.78
C LYS A 26 -7.15 -11.98 -1.85
N LEU A 27 -6.71 -12.26 -3.08
CA LEU A 27 -7.58 -12.75 -4.16
C LEU A 27 -7.14 -14.09 -4.74
N ILE A 28 -5.87 -14.26 -5.11
CA ILE A 28 -5.37 -15.48 -5.78
C ILE A 28 -5.00 -16.56 -4.77
N HIS A 29 -4.08 -16.27 -3.87
CA HIS A 29 -3.62 -17.19 -2.84
C HIS A 29 -3.91 -16.57 -1.47
N ILE A 30 -5.17 -16.69 -1.04
CA ILE A 30 -5.62 -16.05 0.21
C ILE A 30 -4.77 -16.57 1.37
N ALA A 31 -3.92 -15.70 1.90
CA ALA A 31 -2.96 -16.07 2.93
C ALA A 31 -3.71 -16.44 4.22
N PRO A 32 -3.25 -17.47 4.96
CA PRO A 32 -3.83 -17.82 6.26
C PRO A 32 -3.90 -16.63 7.21
N LEU A 33 -2.90 -15.74 7.15
CA LEU A 33 -2.81 -14.54 7.95
C LEU A 33 -3.99 -13.57 7.74
N GLU A 34 -4.39 -13.35 6.48
CA GLU A 34 -5.52 -12.46 6.15
C GLU A 34 -6.84 -13.00 6.71
N LYS A 35 -6.99 -14.32 6.76
CA LYS A 35 -8.13 -14.98 7.41
C LYS A 35 -8.08 -14.85 8.93
N GLN A 36 -6.90 -14.99 9.55
CA GLN A 36 -6.73 -14.81 10.99
C GLN A 36 -7.05 -13.38 11.43
N MET A 37 -6.57 -12.39 10.69
CA MET A 37 -6.84 -10.98 10.98
C MET A 37 -8.32 -10.64 10.87
N THR A 38 -9.02 -11.12 9.85
CA THR A 38 -10.46 -10.87 9.70
C THR A 38 -11.32 -11.66 10.70
N ALA A 39 -10.92 -12.87 11.06
CA ALA A 39 -11.59 -13.67 12.09
C ALA A 39 -11.46 -13.05 13.50
N SER A 40 -10.43 -12.22 13.76
CA SER A 40 -10.25 -11.53 15.04
C SER A 40 -11.40 -10.58 15.39
N PHE A 41 -12.21 -10.19 14.40
CA PHE A 41 -13.44 -9.41 14.59
C PHE A 41 -14.65 -10.24 15.04
N GLY A 42 -14.53 -11.56 15.17
CA GLY A 42 -15.62 -12.47 15.55
C GLY A 42 -16.60 -12.80 14.43
N PHE A 43 -16.24 -12.50 13.17
CA PHE A 43 -17.06 -12.84 12.01
C PHE A 43 -16.98 -14.34 11.67
N ASN A 44 -18.04 -14.85 11.03
CA ASN A 44 -18.00 -16.18 10.44
C ASN A 44 -17.03 -16.22 9.23
N THR A 45 -16.73 -17.43 8.76
CA THR A 45 -15.74 -17.65 7.69
C THR A 45 -16.13 -16.99 6.36
N GLU A 46 -17.41 -16.96 6.02
CA GLU A 46 -17.91 -16.38 4.77
C GLU A 46 -17.76 -14.86 4.75
N ILE A 47 -18.18 -14.19 5.83
CA ILE A 47 -18.04 -12.75 5.99
C ILE A 47 -16.57 -12.35 6.04
N SER A 48 -15.74 -13.10 6.78
CA SER A 48 -14.29 -12.86 6.84
C SER A 48 -13.66 -12.93 5.44
N MET A 49 -14.03 -13.94 4.64
CA MET A 49 -13.56 -14.08 3.26
C MET A 49 -14.02 -12.94 2.36
N LEU A 50 -15.27 -12.49 2.51
CA LEU A 50 -15.80 -11.35 1.76
C LEU A 50 -15.02 -10.07 2.08
N ILE A 51 -14.76 -9.80 3.36
CA ILE A 51 -13.97 -8.64 3.81
C ILE A 51 -12.54 -8.71 3.26
N THR A 52 -11.87 -9.85 3.36
CA THR A 52 -10.51 -10.03 2.81
C THR A 52 -10.48 -9.74 1.32
N ARG A 53 -11.43 -10.27 0.54
CA ARG A 53 -11.50 -10.04 -0.91
C ARG A 53 -11.82 -8.59 -1.24
N ALA A 54 -12.73 -7.97 -0.50
CA ALA A 54 -13.06 -6.55 -0.67
C ALA A 54 -11.84 -5.65 -0.38
N ALA A 55 -11.08 -5.95 0.66
CA ALA A 55 -9.80 -5.28 0.94
C ALA A 55 -8.82 -5.44 -0.24
N GLY A 56 -8.68 -6.66 -0.78
CA GLY A 56 -7.81 -6.92 -1.94
C GLY A 56 -8.21 -6.11 -3.18
N ILE A 57 -9.50 -6.04 -3.49
CA ILE A 57 -10.01 -5.21 -4.58
C ILE A 57 -9.72 -3.72 -4.31
N GLY A 58 -9.92 -3.26 -3.08
CA GLY A 58 -9.61 -1.88 -2.67
C GLY A 58 -8.14 -1.54 -2.87
N GLU A 59 -7.23 -2.44 -2.50
CA GLU A 59 -5.78 -2.28 -2.69
C GLU A 59 -5.41 -2.21 -4.18
N ILE A 60 -6.03 -3.03 -5.04
CA ILE A 60 -5.83 -2.97 -6.50
C ILE A 60 -6.36 -1.66 -7.10
N ILE A 61 -7.55 -1.21 -6.68
CA ILE A 61 -8.10 0.07 -7.13
C ILE A 61 -7.16 1.21 -6.72
N PHE A 62 -6.68 1.19 -5.46
CA PHE A 62 -5.73 2.20 -5.00
C PHE A 62 -4.41 2.17 -5.77
N ALA A 63 -3.90 0.98 -6.11
CA ALA A 63 -2.72 0.83 -6.96
C ALA A 63 -2.89 1.52 -8.32
N VAL A 64 -4.03 1.31 -8.98
CA VAL A 64 -4.34 1.93 -10.28
C VAL A 64 -4.48 3.45 -10.13
N LEU A 65 -5.21 3.91 -9.11
CA LEU A 65 -5.37 5.33 -8.84
C LEU A 65 -4.02 6.00 -8.54
N PHE A 66 -3.18 5.40 -7.70
CA PHE A 66 -1.84 5.90 -7.42
C PHE A 66 -1.01 5.94 -8.71
N PHE A 67 -1.05 4.88 -9.51
CA PHE A 67 -0.32 4.82 -10.76
C PHE A 67 -0.71 5.95 -11.71
N ILE A 68 -2.00 6.28 -11.84
CA ILE A 68 -2.49 7.34 -12.73
C ILE A 68 -2.18 8.73 -12.14
N PHE A 69 -2.44 8.91 -10.85
CA PHE A 69 -2.44 10.22 -10.19
C PHE A 69 -1.17 10.51 -9.38
N TYR A 70 -0.08 9.75 -9.55
CA TYR A 70 1.17 9.86 -8.76
C TYR A 70 1.76 11.28 -8.61
N ARG A 71 1.42 12.21 -9.53
CA ARG A 71 1.82 13.62 -9.47
C ARG A 71 0.99 14.48 -8.52
N SER A 72 -0.11 13.95 -7.98
CA SER A 72 -0.94 14.62 -7.00
C SER A 72 -0.28 14.54 -5.62
N ILE A 73 -0.09 15.68 -4.95
CA ILE A 73 0.37 15.67 -3.55
C ILE A 73 -0.63 14.92 -2.67
N LEU A 74 -1.93 15.06 -2.97
CA LEU A 74 -3.00 14.42 -2.20
C LEU A 74 -2.94 12.89 -2.27
N ILE A 75 -2.67 12.30 -3.44
CA ILE A 75 -2.57 10.82 -3.55
C ILE A 75 -1.38 10.28 -2.76
N ASN A 76 -0.28 11.03 -2.70
CA ASN A 76 0.89 10.66 -1.92
C ASN A 76 0.62 10.78 -0.41
N ILE A 77 -0.11 11.81 0.03
CA ILE A 77 -0.56 11.93 1.42
C ILE A 77 -1.49 10.79 1.80
N PHE A 78 -2.47 10.45 0.95
CA PHE A 78 -3.34 9.31 1.20
C PHE A 78 -2.59 7.98 1.25
N ASN A 79 -1.58 7.78 0.39
CA ASN A 79 -0.73 6.61 0.47
C ASN A 79 -0.01 6.51 1.82
N ILE A 80 0.60 7.60 2.29
CA ILE A 80 1.27 7.65 3.59
C ILE A 80 0.27 7.34 4.72
N ALA A 81 -0.88 8.00 4.72
CA ALA A 81 -1.91 7.79 5.74
C ALA A 81 -2.42 6.34 5.75
N ALA A 82 -2.66 5.75 4.58
CA ALA A 82 -3.10 4.36 4.46
C ALA A 82 -2.05 3.38 4.99
N LEU A 83 -0.77 3.58 4.67
CA LEU A 83 0.32 2.74 5.15
C LEU A 83 0.54 2.85 6.67
N VAL A 84 0.38 4.05 7.24
CA VAL A 84 0.38 4.25 8.69
C VAL A 84 -0.83 3.56 9.32
N GLY A 85 -2.02 3.71 8.74
CA GLY A 85 -3.25 3.04 9.18
C GLY A 85 -3.13 1.52 9.18
N LEU A 86 -2.59 0.93 8.11
CA LEU A 86 -2.33 -0.52 8.02
C LEU A 86 -1.30 -0.98 9.06
N MET A 87 -0.26 -0.19 9.31
CA MET A 87 0.73 -0.51 10.32
C MET A 87 0.14 -0.49 11.73
N LEU A 88 -0.69 0.50 12.05
CA LEU A 88 -1.42 0.56 13.33
C LEU A 88 -2.42 -0.59 13.46
N PHE A 89 -3.11 -0.94 12.38
CA PHE A 89 -4.02 -2.07 12.33
C PHE A 89 -3.31 -3.39 12.67
N VAL A 90 -2.15 -3.64 12.06
CA VAL A 90 -1.30 -4.80 12.40
C VAL A 90 -0.82 -4.71 13.84
N ALA A 91 -0.39 -3.53 14.32
CA ALA A 91 0.08 -3.35 15.68
C ALA A 91 -0.97 -3.71 16.74
N VAL A 92 -2.25 -3.44 16.47
CA VAL A 92 -3.34 -3.75 17.40
C VAL A 92 -3.76 -5.21 17.30
N LEU A 93 -3.91 -5.75 16.09
CA LEU A 93 -4.51 -7.09 15.91
C LEU A 93 -3.50 -8.23 15.91
N GLN A 94 -2.29 -8.00 15.42
CA GLN A 94 -1.24 -9.01 15.25
C GLN A 94 0.16 -8.39 15.50
N PRO A 95 0.45 -7.89 16.72
CA PRO A 95 1.68 -7.16 17.01
C PRO A 95 2.96 -7.97 16.79
N ALA A 96 2.89 -9.31 16.90
CA ALA A 96 4.03 -10.20 16.66
C ALA A 96 4.60 -10.03 15.23
N LEU A 97 3.75 -9.74 14.24
CA LEU A 97 4.18 -9.54 12.85
C LEU A 97 5.10 -8.32 12.67
N LEU A 98 5.08 -7.37 13.61
CA LEU A 98 5.92 -6.16 13.50
C LEU A 98 7.41 -6.46 13.67
N ILE A 99 7.76 -7.58 14.30
CA ILE A 99 9.14 -7.97 14.63
C ILE A 99 9.62 -9.19 13.84
N GLU A 100 8.78 -9.76 12.97
CA GLU A 100 9.17 -10.86 12.09
C GLU A 100 10.14 -10.41 10.98
N ALA A 101 10.80 -11.38 10.35
CA ALA A 101 11.58 -11.12 9.15
C ALA A 101 10.64 -10.70 8.01
N PHE A 102 11.00 -9.64 7.28
CA PHE A 102 10.18 -9.05 6.19
C PHE A 102 8.78 -8.58 6.65
N ASN A 103 8.76 -7.80 7.72
CA ASN A 103 7.54 -7.29 8.34
C ASN A 103 6.92 -6.05 7.65
N PRO A 104 5.67 -5.69 8.03
CA PRO A 104 5.00 -4.49 7.56
C PRO A 104 5.70 -3.18 7.91
N VAL A 105 6.49 -3.12 9.01
CA VAL A 105 7.21 -1.88 9.39
C VAL A 105 8.20 -1.51 8.30
N THR A 106 9.04 -2.46 7.88
CA THR A 106 10.07 -2.21 6.86
C THR A 106 9.46 -1.93 5.49
N THR A 107 8.42 -2.69 5.11
CA THR A 107 7.75 -2.54 3.81
C THR A 107 7.02 -1.21 3.71
N ASN A 108 6.21 -0.85 4.72
CA ASN A 108 5.45 0.40 4.73
C ASN A 108 6.38 1.61 4.80
N PHE A 109 7.45 1.54 5.60
CA PHE A 109 8.43 2.62 5.69
C PHE A 109 9.10 2.90 4.34
N ALA A 110 9.48 1.85 3.60
CA ALA A 110 10.05 2.01 2.25
C ALA A 110 9.07 2.69 1.28
N MET A 111 7.79 2.30 1.28
CA MET A 111 6.76 2.90 0.42
C MET A 111 6.45 4.35 0.82
N ILE A 112 6.45 4.67 2.12
CA ILE A 112 6.34 6.05 2.63
C ILE A 112 7.51 6.88 2.13
N ALA A 113 8.75 6.36 2.20
CA ALA A 113 9.93 7.06 1.71
C ALA A 113 9.81 7.41 0.22
N PHE A 114 9.31 6.49 -0.62
CA PHE A 114 9.06 6.78 -2.04
C PHE A 114 7.99 7.87 -2.26
N SER A 115 6.99 7.96 -1.38
CA SER A 115 5.98 9.04 -1.44
C SER A 115 6.61 10.39 -1.09
N LEU A 116 7.49 10.43 -0.09
CA LEU A 116 8.23 11.63 0.27
C LEU A 116 9.17 12.08 -0.87
N VAL A 117 9.82 11.14 -1.55
CA VAL A 117 10.62 11.42 -2.75
C VAL A 117 9.75 12.01 -3.85
N LEU A 118 8.58 11.44 -4.15
CA LEU A 118 7.65 12.00 -5.14
C LEU A 118 7.21 13.41 -4.76
N ILE A 119 6.78 13.64 -3.52
CA ILE A 119 6.37 14.97 -3.04
C ILE A 119 7.52 15.98 -3.20
N LYS A 120 8.76 15.59 -2.88
CA LYS A 120 9.94 16.45 -3.04
C LYS A 120 10.16 16.80 -4.51
N GLU A 121 10.20 15.81 -5.41
CA GLU A 121 10.39 15.99 -6.85
C GLU A 121 9.30 16.85 -7.51
N LEU A 122 8.06 16.76 -7.02
CA LEU A 122 6.93 17.53 -7.52
C LEU A 122 6.98 19.00 -7.06
N LYS A 123 7.57 19.29 -5.89
CA LYS A 123 7.74 20.66 -5.38
C LYS A 123 8.98 21.35 -5.96
N THR A 124 10.03 20.61 -6.29
CA THR A 124 11.29 21.17 -6.81
C THR A 124 11.22 21.56 -8.28
N LYS A 125 10.31 20.98 -9.06
CA LYS A 125 9.99 21.48 -10.40
C LYS A 125 8.90 22.56 -10.27
N PRO A 126 9.21 23.85 -10.45
CA PRO A 126 8.17 24.84 -10.60
C PRO A 126 7.26 24.39 -11.76
N ARG A 127 5.97 24.65 -11.62
CA ARG A 127 4.98 24.52 -12.69
C ARG A 127 5.30 25.57 -13.77
N ASN A 128 6.43 25.42 -14.47
CA ASN A 128 6.66 26.10 -15.73
C ASN A 128 5.79 25.37 -16.76
N ASN A 129 4.97 26.15 -17.45
CA ASN A 129 3.93 25.79 -18.43
C ASN A 129 2.52 25.74 -17.82
N ALA A 130 2.02 26.92 -17.48
CA ALA A 130 0.67 27.34 -17.90
C ALA A 130 0.84 28.52 -18.85
#